data_AF-A0A0C2CMP2-F1
#
_entry.id   AF-A0A0C2CMP2-F1
#
_cell.length_a   1.000
_cell.length_b   1.000
_cell.length_c   1.000
_cell.angle_alpha   90.00
_cell.angle_beta   90.00
_cell.angle_gamma   90.00
#
_symmetry.space_group_name_H-M   'P 1'
#
loop_
_entity.id
_entity.type
_entity.pdbx_description
1 polymer ?
#
loop_
_entity_poly.entity_id
_entity_poly.type
_entity_poly.pdbx_seq_one_letter_code
_entity_poly.pdbx_strand_id
1 'polypeptide(L)'
;MTVTLYELSKWKNEIRRLGRATLDQKEVGRIRNLRIEVIRNAKGWFNSDADVNEPVEHRLKVDVLVNNQPVSYFKVFVGAPELDIDYYDRLSQIECDPRIECCLVPHYVNFTEIGWNKFIMYPVGFYANYCIGPKHVSCAHEDPEVESILSTARVQSNLPLTRYKCAPRTFAPLNILYSVGPNHSMKLRLDDVRALSCSCMN
;
A
#
# COMPACT_ATOMS: atom_id res chain seq x y z
N MET A 1 16.48 -6.00 -23.29
CA MET A 1 16.87 -4.66 -22.80
C MET A 1 16.95 -4.69 -21.29
N THR A 2 17.91 -4.00 -20.67
CA THR A 2 17.93 -3.73 -19.22
C THR A 2 17.71 -2.24 -19.00
N VAL A 3 17.02 -1.86 -17.93
CA VAL A 3 17.02 -0.49 -17.42
C VAL A 3 17.37 -0.50 -15.93
N THR A 4 18.20 0.44 -15.49
CA THR A 4 18.65 0.52 -14.09
C THR A 4 18.45 1.93 -13.55
N LEU A 5 17.80 2.03 -12.38
CA LEU A 5 17.60 3.28 -11.64
C LEU A 5 18.70 3.42 -10.59
N TYR A 6 19.26 4.62 -10.48
CA TYR A 6 20.25 4.98 -9.46
C TYR A 6 19.93 6.33 -8.83
N GLU A 7 20.35 6.48 -7.58
CA GLU A 7 20.54 7.76 -6.88
C GLU A 7 21.92 8.32 -7.19
N LEU A 8 22.00 9.64 -7.34
CA LEU A 8 23.24 10.42 -7.46
C LEU A 8 23.44 11.26 -6.20
N SER A 9 24.36 10.84 -5.32
CA SER A 9 24.74 11.59 -4.12
C SER A 9 25.10 13.05 -4.47
N LYS A 10 24.64 14.03 -3.67
CA LYS A 10 25.05 15.43 -3.83
C LYS A 10 26.54 15.65 -3.53
N TRP A 11 27.10 14.89 -2.58
CA TRP A 11 28.39 15.22 -1.94
C TRP A 11 29.55 14.29 -2.27
N LYS A 12 29.30 13.00 -2.55
CA LYS A 12 30.36 11.98 -2.64
C LYS A 12 30.69 11.49 -4.05
N ASN A 13 29.95 11.94 -5.06
CA ASN A 13 29.97 11.36 -6.43
C ASN A 13 29.64 9.84 -6.46
N GLU A 14 29.09 9.30 -5.37
CA GLU A 14 28.64 7.92 -5.24
C GLU A 14 27.30 7.70 -5.97
N ILE A 15 27.21 6.59 -6.70
CA ILE A 15 26.03 6.19 -7.47
C ILE A 15 25.42 4.94 -6.83
N ARG A 16 24.29 5.09 -6.11
CA ARG A 16 23.60 3.96 -5.44
C ARG A 16 22.49 3.40 -6.32
N ARG A 17 22.56 2.11 -6.67
CA ARG A 17 21.49 1.45 -7.45
C ARG A 17 20.20 1.35 -6.60
N LEU A 18 19.14 1.99 -7.06
CA LEU A 18 17.81 1.92 -6.45
C LEU A 18 16.90 0.86 -7.09
N GLY A 19 17.08 0.51 -8.36
CA GLY A 19 16.16 -0.38 -9.06
C GLY A 19 16.72 -0.97 -10.35
N ARG A 20 16.14 -2.08 -10.84
CA ARG A 20 16.48 -2.68 -12.14
C ARG A 20 15.28 -3.39 -12.76
N ALA A 21 14.99 -3.11 -14.03
CA ALA A 21 14.03 -3.83 -14.85
C ALA A 21 14.74 -4.52 -16.04
N THR A 22 14.17 -5.62 -16.53
CA THR A 22 14.60 -6.30 -17.77
C THR A 22 13.36 -6.51 -18.65
N LEU A 23 13.48 -6.21 -19.95
CA LEU A 23 12.36 -6.14 -20.91
C LEU A 23 12.77 -6.76 -22.25
N ASP A 24 11.93 -7.61 -22.85
CA ASP A 24 12.05 -8.06 -24.25
C ASP A 24 11.87 -6.86 -25.20
N GLN A 25 12.78 -6.75 -26.17
CA GLN A 25 12.73 -5.76 -27.25
C GLN A 25 11.42 -5.81 -28.05
N LYS A 26 10.79 -6.99 -28.17
CA LYS A 26 9.50 -7.15 -28.86
C LYS A 26 8.34 -6.47 -28.14
N GLU A 27 8.43 -6.27 -26.83
CA GLU A 27 7.37 -5.66 -26.02
C GLU A 27 7.61 -4.17 -25.74
N VAL A 28 8.87 -3.69 -25.84
CA VAL A 28 9.24 -2.26 -25.67
C VAL A 28 8.36 -1.32 -26.49
N GLY A 29 8.05 -1.65 -27.75
CA GLY A 29 7.20 -0.82 -28.62
C GLY A 29 5.74 -0.65 -28.15
N ARG A 30 5.32 -1.34 -27.07
CA ARG A 30 4.01 -1.19 -26.43
C ARG A 30 4.07 -0.38 -25.13
N ILE A 31 5.26 -0.08 -24.60
CA ILE A 31 5.49 0.56 -23.30
C ILE A 31 5.69 2.07 -23.49
N ARG A 32 4.70 2.89 -23.12
CA ARG A 32 4.78 4.36 -23.27
C ARG A 32 5.67 5.01 -22.19
N ASN A 33 5.45 4.62 -20.95
CA ASN A 33 6.15 5.11 -19.76
C ASN A 33 6.80 3.93 -19.05
N LEU A 34 8.05 4.07 -18.61
CA LEU A 34 8.75 3.01 -17.88
C LEU A 34 8.40 3.07 -16.38
N ARG A 35 8.23 1.90 -15.77
CA ARG A 35 8.24 1.72 -14.31
C ARG A 35 9.37 0.77 -13.93
N ILE A 36 10.03 1.05 -12.81
CA ILE A 36 11.19 0.31 -12.30
C ILE A 36 10.89 -0.05 -10.84
N GLU A 37 11.02 -1.33 -10.49
CA GLU A 37 10.95 -1.76 -9.09
C GLU A 37 12.08 -1.11 -8.28
N VAL A 38 11.72 -0.40 -7.21
CA VAL A 38 12.66 0.17 -6.26
C VAL A 38 12.95 -0.86 -5.18
N ILE A 39 14.21 -1.30 -5.08
CA ILE A 39 14.63 -2.37 -4.17
C ILE A 39 14.43 -1.98 -2.70
N ARG A 40 14.11 -2.96 -1.85
CA ARG A 40 13.90 -2.77 -0.39
C ARG A 40 15.02 -1.98 0.31
N ASN A 41 16.26 -2.07 -0.17
CA ASN A 41 17.41 -1.34 0.38
C ASN A 41 17.33 0.19 0.18
N ALA A 42 16.43 0.68 -0.66
CA ALA A 42 16.09 2.09 -0.80
C ALA A 42 15.17 2.61 0.34
N LYS A 43 14.88 1.84 1.40
CA LYS A 43 14.16 2.40 2.55
C LYS A 43 14.87 3.64 3.13
N GLY A 44 16.20 3.58 3.28
CA GLY A 44 17.03 4.75 3.61
C GLY A 44 17.31 5.71 2.44
N TRP A 45 16.44 5.71 1.42
CA TRP A 45 16.35 6.78 0.41
C TRP A 45 15.12 7.63 0.76
N PHE A 46 13.94 7.00 0.82
CA PHE A 46 12.69 7.64 1.25
C PHE A 46 12.73 8.17 2.70
N ASN A 47 13.53 7.54 3.57
CA ASN A 47 13.67 7.89 4.99
C ASN A 47 15.01 8.59 5.31
N SER A 48 15.65 9.29 4.37
CA SER A 48 16.78 10.16 4.72
C SER A 48 16.29 11.38 5.51
N ASP A 49 16.97 11.71 6.62
CA ASP A 49 16.56 12.80 7.51
C ASP A 49 16.34 14.12 6.75
N ALA A 50 15.08 14.57 6.76
CA ALA A 50 14.72 15.90 6.32
C ALA A 50 14.95 16.88 7.47
N ASP A 51 15.88 17.82 7.29
CA ASP A 51 15.82 19.05 8.09
C ASP A 51 14.47 19.71 7.81
N VAL A 52 13.73 20.06 8.87
CA VAL A 52 12.38 20.61 8.77
C VAL A 52 12.33 21.92 7.95
N ASN A 53 13.49 22.56 7.77
CA ASN A 53 13.63 23.84 7.09
C ASN A 53 14.05 23.72 5.60
N GLU A 54 14.52 22.57 5.11
CA GLU A 54 14.98 22.41 3.71
C GLU A 54 14.39 21.18 2.99
N PRO A 55 13.88 21.32 1.75
CA PRO A 55 13.34 20.20 1.00
C PRO A 55 14.44 19.24 0.51
N VAL A 56 14.31 17.95 0.85
CA VAL A 56 15.26 16.91 0.44
C VAL A 56 15.18 16.63 -1.06
N GLU A 57 16.09 17.20 -1.84
CA GLU A 57 16.22 16.98 -3.28
C GLU A 57 17.07 15.73 -3.59
N HIS A 58 16.42 14.63 -3.96
CA HIS A 58 17.08 13.45 -4.50
C HIS A 58 17.27 13.53 -6.01
N ARG A 59 18.50 13.31 -6.48
CA ARG A 59 18.84 13.27 -7.92
C ARG A 59 18.89 11.83 -8.42
N LEU A 60 18.27 11.57 -9.56
CA LEU A 60 18.12 10.23 -10.11
C LEU A 60 18.73 10.08 -11.51
N LYS A 61 19.28 8.89 -11.79
CA LYS A 61 19.82 8.49 -13.09
C LYS A 61 19.13 7.21 -13.57
N VAL A 62 18.76 7.16 -14.86
CA VAL A 62 18.18 5.98 -15.49
C VAL A 62 19.07 5.54 -16.65
N ASP A 63 19.78 4.43 -16.50
CA ASP A 63 20.62 3.85 -17.56
C ASP A 63 19.84 2.77 -18.34
N VAL A 64 19.69 2.97 -19.65
CA VAL A 64 19.01 2.05 -20.57
C VAL A 64 20.06 1.32 -21.43
N LEU A 65 20.04 -0.01 -21.41
CA LEU A 65 20.99 -0.90 -22.09
C LEU A 65 20.27 -1.82 -23.09
N VAL A 66 20.54 -1.61 -24.38
CA VAL A 66 20.04 -2.42 -25.50
C VAL A 66 21.22 -3.21 -26.07
N ASN A 67 21.14 -4.54 -26.11
CA ASN A 67 22.25 -5.42 -26.53
C ASN A 67 23.59 -5.09 -25.83
N ASN A 68 23.52 -4.78 -24.53
CA ASN A 68 24.62 -4.32 -23.67
C ASN A 68 25.28 -2.98 -24.09
N GLN A 69 24.71 -2.24 -25.04
CA GLN A 69 25.12 -0.87 -25.40
C GLN A 69 24.19 0.17 -24.75
N PRO A 70 24.72 1.31 -24.25
CA PRO A 70 23.92 2.37 -23.65
C PRO A 70 23.14 3.15 -24.73
N VAL A 71 21.88 3.45 -24.44
CA VAL A 71 21.02 4.29 -25.30
C VAL A 71 20.35 5.39 -24.47
N SER A 72 20.00 6.51 -25.11
CA SER A 72 19.20 7.56 -24.47
C SER A 72 17.78 7.04 -24.19
N TYR A 73 17.29 7.29 -22.99
CA TYR A 73 15.94 6.91 -22.53
C TYR A 73 14.83 7.34 -23.51
N PHE A 74 14.91 8.56 -24.04
CA PHE A 74 13.92 9.10 -25.00
C PHE A 74 14.04 8.56 -26.44
N LYS A 75 14.98 7.65 -26.72
CA LYS A 75 14.95 6.82 -27.94
C LYS A 75 14.09 5.55 -27.77
N VAL A 76 13.54 5.34 -26.58
CA VAL A 76 12.91 4.08 -26.15
C VAL A 76 11.53 4.33 -25.52
N PHE A 77 11.40 5.37 -24.71
CA PHE A 77 10.17 5.73 -23.99
C PHE A 77 9.72 7.15 -24.35
N VAL A 78 8.40 7.40 -24.29
CA VAL A 78 7.79 8.65 -24.78
C VAL A 78 7.60 9.66 -23.64
N GLY A 79 7.25 9.19 -22.44
CA GLY A 79 7.12 10.02 -21.23
C GLY A 79 8.29 9.86 -20.27
N ALA A 80 8.49 10.87 -19.40
CA ALA A 80 9.42 10.79 -18.28
C ALA A 80 9.12 9.57 -17.37
N PRO A 81 10.12 9.01 -16.67
CA PRO A 81 9.91 7.86 -15.79
C PRO A 81 8.99 8.25 -14.62
N GLU A 82 7.94 7.46 -14.40
CA GLU A 82 7.02 7.63 -13.27
C GLU A 82 7.62 7.01 -12.00
N LEU A 83 7.62 7.77 -10.91
CA LEU A 83 7.86 7.26 -9.55
C LEU A 83 6.52 7.18 -8.83
N ASP A 84 6.19 5.98 -8.37
CA ASP A 84 4.93 5.67 -7.71
C ASP A 84 5.23 5.38 -6.24
N ILE A 85 4.63 6.15 -5.31
CA ILE A 85 4.94 6.10 -3.88
C ILE A 85 3.64 5.93 -3.10
N ASP A 86 3.32 4.67 -2.78
CA ASP A 86 2.26 4.35 -1.81
C ASP A 86 2.87 4.22 -0.41
N TYR A 87 2.79 5.30 0.36
CA TYR A 87 3.02 5.25 1.80
C TYR A 87 1.72 4.87 2.53
N TYR A 88 1.81 3.94 3.47
CA TYR A 88 0.74 3.63 4.40
C TYR A 88 1.33 3.47 5.79
N ASP A 89 0.83 4.23 6.76
CA ASP A 89 1.17 3.98 8.15
C ASP A 89 0.74 2.58 8.56
N ARG A 90 1.63 1.93 9.32
CA ARG A 90 1.26 0.80 10.15
C ARG A 90 0.46 1.39 11.30
N LEU A 91 -0.83 1.10 11.36
CA LEU A 91 -1.69 1.45 12.50
C LEU A 91 -0.93 1.14 13.79
N SER A 92 -0.89 2.11 14.70
CA SER A 92 -0.49 1.88 16.09
C SER A 92 -1.31 0.72 16.64
N GLN A 93 -0.71 -0.07 17.53
CA GLN A 93 -1.46 -1.14 18.18
C GLN A 93 -2.51 -0.50 19.09
N ILE A 94 -3.76 -0.50 18.62
CA ILE A 94 -4.91 -0.17 19.45
C ILE A 94 -5.01 -1.26 20.50
N GLU A 95 -4.87 -0.89 21.77
CA GLU A 95 -5.23 -1.77 22.87
C GLU A 95 -6.75 -1.88 22.89
N CYS A 96 -7.27 -3.04 22.50
CA CYS A 96 -8.69 -3.38 22.52
C CYS A 96 -8.84 -4.88 22.84
N ASP A 97 -9.92 -5.27 23.52
CA ASP A 97 -10.22 -6.68 23.80
C ASP A 97 -11.40 -7.18 22.94
N PRO A 98 -11.16 -8.04 21.92
CA PRO A 98 -12.20 -8.54 21.03
C PRO A 98 -13.20 -9.51 21.70
N ARG A 99 -13.07 -9.73 23.02
CA ARG A 99 -14.10 -10.40 23.84
C ARG A 99 -15.24 -9.47 24.24
N ILE A 100 -14.98 -8.16 24.35
CA ILE A 100 -15.93 -7.16 24.86
C ILE A 100 -16.31 -6.10 23.80
N GLU A 101 -15.42 -5.77 22.87
CA GLU A 101 -15.62 -4.70 21.89
C GLU A 101 -15.30 -5.13 20.44
N CYS A 102 -15.47 -4.19 19.50
CA CYS A 102 -15.24 -4.42 18.07
C CYS A 102 -13.83 -3.94 17.65
N CYS A 103 -12.87 -4.85 17.66
CA CYS A 103 -11.46 -4.59 17.35
C CYS A 103 -11.15 -4.58 15.85
N LEU A 104 -10.27 -3.65 15.45
CA LEU A 104 -9.51 -3.73 14.19
C LEU A 104 -8.16 -4.42 14.43
N VAL A 105 -7.99 -5.63 13.90
CA VAL A 105 -6.76 -6.41 14.06
C VAL A 105 -5.84 -6.21 12.85
N PRO A 106 -4.59 -5.76 13.06
CA PRO A 106 -3.60 -5.68 11.99
C PRO A 106 -3.30 -7.05 11.38
N HIS A 107 -3.52 -7.19 10.07
CA HIS A 107 -3.30 -8.45 9.36
C HIS A 107 -2.58 -8.21 8.04
N TYR A 108 -1.38 -8.77 7.93
CA TYR A 108 -0.52 -8.64 6.75
C TYR A 108 -0.71 -9.83 5.80
N VAL A 109 -1.16 -9.54 4.58
CA VAL A 109 -1.29 -10.51 3.49
C VAL A 109 -0.03 -10.45 2.63
N ASN A 110 0.82 -11.46 2.72
CA ASN A 110 1.98 -11.64 1.85
C ASN A 110 1.54 -12.31 0.53
N PHE A 111 1.74 -11.64 -0.61
CA PHE A 111 1.34 -12.20 -1.91
C PHE A 111 2.17 -13.42 -2.32
N THR A 112 3.33 -13.65 -1.69
CA THR A 112 4.10 -14.90 -1.87
C THR A 112 3.41 -16.09 -1.22
N GLU A 113 2.84 -15.90 -0.02
CA GLU A 113 2.21 -16.97 0.76
C GLU A 113 0.89 -17.43 0.13
N ILE A 114 0.11 -16.50 -0.44
CA ILE A 114 -1.11 -16.82 -1.21
C ILE A 114 -0.84 -17.08 -2.71
N GLY A 115 0.43 -17.10 -3.15
CA GLY A 115 0.83 -17.39 -4.53
C GLY A 115 0.42 -16.34 -5.57
N TRP A 116 -0.02 -15.15 -5.14
CA TRP A 116 -0.37 -14.01 -6.00
C TRP A 116 0.85 -13.29 -6.57
N ASN A 117 2.04 -13.48 -5.99
CA ASN A 117 3.34 -13.01 -6.49
C ASN A 117 3.68 -13.50 -7.91
N LYS A 118 2.92 -14.45 -8.46
CA LYS A 118 3.00 -14.92 -9.86
C LYS A 118 2.46 -13.89 -10.85
N PHE A 119 1.58 -12.98 -10.42
CA PHE A 119 1.01 -11.93 -11.26
C PHE A 119 1.13 -10.53 -10.63
N ILE A 120 1.04 -10.39 -9.30
CA ILE A 120 1.36 -9.13 -8.61
C ILE A 120 2.86 -9.02 -8.40
N MET A 121 3.46 -7.97 -8.94
CA MET A 121 4.90 -7.67 -8.85
C MET A 121 5.20 -6.74 -7.67
N TYR A 122 4.30 -5.79 -7.37
CA TYR A 122 4.44 -4.86 -6.25
C TYR A 122 3.05 -4.45 -5.71
N PRO A 123 2.89 -4.21 -4.39
CA PRO A 123 3.86 -4.51 -3.32
C PRO A 123 4.03 -6.03 -3.14
N VAL A 124 4.99 -6.47 -2.32
CA VAL A 124 5.15 -7.91 -1.98
C VAL A 124 4.02 -8.45 -1.09
N GLY A 125 3.19 -7.56 -0.56
CA GLY A 125 2.09 -7.82 0.36
C GLY A 125 1.71 -6.54 1.11
N PHE A 126 0.53 -6.54 1.74
CA PHE A 126 -0.04 -5.35 2.37
C PHE A 126 -0.78 -5.69 3.67
N TYR A 127 -0.97 -4.69 4.53
CA TYR A 127 -1.90 -4.81 5.65
C TYR A 127 -3.33 -4.68 5.13
N ALA A 128 -4.06 -5.79 5.07
CA ALA A 128 -5.49 -5.81 4.76
C ALA A 128 -6.32 -5.49 6.01
N ASN A 129 -5.87 -6.00 7.17
CA ASN A 129 -6.58 -5.95 8.45
C ASN A 129 -7.93 -6.69 8.43
N TYR A 130 -8.49 -6.96 9.60
CA TYR A 130 -9.86 -7.49 9.72
C TYR A 130 -10.51 -7.04 11.02
N CYS A 131 -11.84 -7.15 11.08
CA CYS A 131 -12.63 -6.82 12.25
C CYS A 131 -13.05 -8.08 13.01
N ILE A 132 -12.96 -8.04 14.34
CA ILE A 132 -13.35 -9.13 15.22
C ILE A 132 -13.88 -8.57 16.55
N GLY A 133 -14.90 -9.20 17.09
CA GLY A 133 -15.53 -8.81 18.36
C GLY A 133 -16.52 -9.89 18.82
N PRO A 134 -17.21 -9.69 19.96
CA PRO A 134 -18.18 -10.64 20.45
C PRO A 134 -19.35 -10.85 19.48
N LYS A 135 -19.97 -12.04 19.54
CA LYS A 135 -21.11 -12.46 18.71
C LYS A 135 -22.33 -11.55 18.84
N HIS A 136 -22.43 -10.83 19.96
CA HIS A 136 -23.38 -9.77 20.23
C HIS A 136 -22.58 -8.62 20.85
N VAL A 137 -22.23 -7.61 20.05
CA VAL A 137 -21.58 -6.39 20.55
C VAL A 137 -22.65 -5.49 21.16
N SER A 138 -22.40 -4.93 22.36
CA SER A 138 -23.19 -3.80 22.86
C SER A 138 -22.65 -2.53 22.22
N CYS A 139 -23.40 -1.98 21.29
CA CYS A 139 -22.94 -0.91 20.43
C CYS A 139 -23.37 0.44 20.98
N ALA A 140 -22.40 1.20 21.49
CA ALA A 140 -22.60 2.60 21.83
C ALA A 140 -23.01 3.38 20.58
N HIS A 141 -24.02 4.24 20.72
CA HIS A 141 -24.32 5.25 19.71
C HIS A 141 -23.16 6.26 19.59
N GLU A 142 -22.89 6.78 18.39
CA GLU A 142 -21.75 7.69 18.12
C GLU A 142 -21.87 9.03 18.89
N ASP A 143 -23.10 9.45 19.19
CA ASP A 143 -23.42 10.55 20.12
C ASP A 143 -23.58 10.03 21.58
N PRO A 144 -22.80 10.55 22.56
CA PRO A 144 -22.84 10.11 23.96
C PRO A 144 -24.13 10.43 24.73
N GLU A 145 -24.83 11.51 24.40
CA GLU A 145 -26.08 11.89 25.08
C GLU A 145 -27.21 10.94 24.64
N VAL A 146 -27.26 10.64 23.34
CA VAL A 146 -28.15 9.61 22.80
C VAL A 146 -27.82 8.22 23.37
N GLU A 147 -26.55 7.86 23.52
CA GLU A 147 -26.18 6.57 24.15
C GLU A 147 -26.54 6.50 25.64
N SER A 148 -26.48 7.61 26.38
CA SER A 148 -26.94 7.68 27.78
C SER A 148 -28.45 7.37 27.89
N ILE A 149 -29.25 7.94 26.98
CA ILE A 149 -30.70 7.68 26.89
C ILE A 149 -30.96 6.22 26.47
N LEU A 150 -30.28 5.73 25.43
CA LEU A 150 -30.47 4.37 24.91
C LEU A 150 -30.02 3.29 25.91
N SER A 151 -28.89 3.45 26.58
CA SER A 151 -28.42 2.51 27.61
C SER A 151 -29.39 2.46 28.80
N THR A 152 -29.89 3.61 29.26
CA THR A 152 -30.95 3.68 30.27
C THR A 152 -32.22 2.94 29.82
N ALA A 153 -32.68 3.18 28.59
CA ALA A 153 -33.86 2.52 28.04
C ALA A 153 -33.70 1.00 27.89
N ARG A 154 -32.52 0.52 27.46
CA ARG A 154 -32.18 -0.92 27.35
C ARG A 154 -32.13 -1.63 28.71
N VAL A 155 -31.93 -0.90 29.82
CA VAL A 155 -31.98 -1.44 31.19
C VAL A 155 -33.40 -1.39 31.78
N GLN A 156 -34.13 -0.30 31.56
CA GLN A 156 -35.48 -0.11 32.12
C GLN A 156 -36.57 -0.89 31.37
N SER A 157 -36.35 -1.18 30.09
CA SER A 157 -37.26 -1.96 29.26
C SER A 157 -36.52 -3.10 28.59
N ASN A 158 -37.12 -4.30 28.59
CA ASN A 158 -36.56 -5.51 27.96
C ASN A 158 -36.67 -5.43 26.42
N LEU A 159 -36.08 -4.39 25.83
CA LEU A 159 -35.98 -4.20 24.39
C LEU A 159 -35.20 -5.36 23.77
N PRO A 160 -35.63 -5.91 22.63
CA PRO A 160 -34.91 -6.97 21.96
C PRO A 160 -33.54 -6.46 21.53
N LEU A 161 -32.46 -7.03 22.08
CA LEU A 161 -31.09 -6.71 21.70
C LEU A 161 -30.90 -6.95 20.19
N THR A 162 -30.77 -5.87 19.42
CA THR A 162 -30.38 -5.91 18.01
C THR A 162 -29.04 -6.63 17.90
N ARG A 163 -28.95 -7.63 17.03
CA ARG A 163 -27.82 -8.56 16.99
C ARG A 163 -26.68 -8.04 16.12
N TYR A 164 -26.17 -6.88 16.50
CA TYR A 164 -25.04 -6.24 15.85
C TYR A 164 -23.81 -7.16 15.80
N LYS A 165 -23.12 -7.10 14.67
CA LYS A 165 -21.84 -7.78 14.41
C LYS A 165 -20.74 -6.75 14.24
N CYS A 166 -19.53 -7.10 14.65
CA CYS A 166 -18.34 -6.33 14.34
C CYS A 166 -17.97 -6.49 12.86
N ALA A 167 -17.82 -5.40 12.12
CA ALA A 167 -17.48 -5.40 10.69
C ALA A 167 -16.67 -4.15 10.29
N PRO A 168 -15.96 -4.15 9.15
CA PRO A 168 -15.25 -2.97 8.65
C PRO A 168 -16.19 -1.81 8.32
N ARG A 169 -15.82 -0.59 8.70
CA ARG A 169 -16.64 0.63 8.53
C ARG A 169 -16.06 1.61 7.53
N THR A 170 -14.74 1.77 7.51
CA THR A 170 -14.02 2.55 6.50
C THR A 170 -12.84 1.77 5.96
N PHE A 171 -12.45 2.06 4.71
CA PHE A 171 -11.41 1.33 4.00
C PHE A 171 -10.37 2.25 3.36
N ALA A 172 -9.24 1.68 2.97
CA ALA A 172 -8.22 2.28 2.12
C ALA A 172 -8.02 1.45 0.84
N PRO A 173 -7.63 2.11 -0.27
CA PRO A 173 -7.23 1.44 -1.49
C PRO A 173 -5.85 0.78 -1.36
N LEU A 174 -5.57 -0.15 -2.26
CA LEU A 174 -4.23 -0.64 -2.58
C LEU A 174 -3.97 -0.40 -4.07
N ASN A 175 -2.88 0.29 -4.45
CA ASN A 175 -2.41 0.13 -5.82
C ASN A 175 -1.49 -1.10 -5.92
N ILE A 176 -1.62 -1.82 -7.03
CA ILE A 176 -0.76 -2.95 -7.37
C ILE A 176 -0.14 -2.72 -8.75
N LEU A 177 1.13 -3.09 -8.89
CA LEU A 177 1.76 -3.34 -10.19
C LEU A 177 1.59 -4.83 -10.48
N TYR A 178 0.93 -5.17 -11.58
CA TYR A 178 0.69 -6.57 -11.96
C TYR A 178 1.07 -6.85 -13.41
N SER A 179 1.53 -8.07 -13.68
CA SER A 179 1.84 -8.58 -15.01
C SER A 179 0.56 -8.99 -15.74
N VAL A 180 0.45 -8.55 -16.99
CA VAL A 180 -0.59 -8.94 -17.96
C VAL A 180 0.01 -9.85 -19.06
N GLY A 181 1.34 -9.87 -19.16
CA GLY A 181 2.12 -10.71 -20.05
C GLY A 181 3.62 -10.68 -19.69
N PRO A 182 4.47 -11.47 -20.37
CA PRO A 182 5.85 -11.72 -19.97
C PRO A 182 6.72 -10.47 -19.73
N ASN A 183 6.49 -9.36 -20.45
CA ASN A 183 7.15 -8.07 -20.20
C ASN A 183 6.16 -6.89 -20.15
N HIS A 184 4.86 -7.16 -19.98
CA HIS A 184 3.81 -6.15 -19.91
C HIS A 184 3.20 -6.09 -18.51
N SER A 185 3.23 -4.91 -17.90
CA SER A 185 2.73 -4.68 -16.53
C SER A 185 1.88 -3.42 -16.47
N MET A 186 0.80 -3.47 -15.68
CA MET A 186 -0.15 -2.36 -15.51
C MET A 186 -0.27 -1.98 -14.04
N LYS A 187 -0.70 -0.73 -13.77
CA LYS A 187 -1.18 -0.34 -12.44
C LYS A 187 -2.66 -0.69 -12.37
N LEU A 188 -3.09 -1.36 -11.31
CA LEU A 188 -4.50 -1.45 -10.92
C LEU A 188 -4.62 -0.84 -9.53
N ARG A 189 -5.63 0.02 -9.36
CA ARG A 189 -6.10 0.43 -8.05
C ARG A 189 -7.19 -0.54 -7.63
N LEU A 190 -7.02 -1.16 -6.47
CA LEU A 190 -8.02 -1.96 -5.78
C LEU A 190 -8.59 -1.09 -4.66
N ASP A 191 -9.81 -0.58 -4.83
CA ASP A 191 -10.53 0.10 -3.77
C ASP A 191 -11.06 -0.90 -2.72
N ASP A 192 -11.33 -0.41 -1.51
CA ASP A 192 -11.93 -1.14 -0.38
C ASP A 192 -11.26 -2.45 0.10
N VAL A 193 -9.99 -2.69 -0.23
CA VAL A 193 -9.26 -3.92 0.17
C VAL A 193 -8.55 -3.86 1.52
N ARG A 194 -8.41 -2.69 2.16
CA ARG A 194 -7.83 -2.56 3.51
C ARG A 194 -8.86 -1.97 4.47
N ALA A 195 -9.18 -2.64 5.57
CA ALA A 195 -9.96 -2.05 6.65
C ALA A 195 -9.12 -1.01 7.44
N LEU A 196 -9.67 0.19 7.61
CA LEU A 196 -9.11 1.30 8.40
C LEU A 196 -9.83 1.50 9.75
N SER A 197 -11.09 1.08 9.85
CA SER A 197 -11.86 1.10 11.09
C SER A 197 -12.85 -0.05 11.12
N CYS A 198 -13.26 -0.43 12.33
CA CYS A 198 -14.35 -1.36 12.57
C CYS A 198 -15.50 -0.64 13.27
N SER A 199 -16.72 -1.09 13.04
CA SER A 199 -17.90 -0.64 13.78
C SER A 199 -18.94 -1.75 13.87
N CYS A 200 -19.99 -1.49 14.63
CA CYS A 200 -21.17 -2.32 14.67
C CYS A 200 -22.02 -2.16 13.41
N MET A 201 -22.41 -3.29 12.82
CA MET A 201 -23.38 -3.34 11.73
C MET A 201 -24.49 -4.34 12.07
N ASN A 202 -25.72 -4.05 11.64
CA ASN A 202 -26.94 -4.82 11.92
C ASN A 202 -27.28 -5.73 10.72
#